data_AF-A0A316JDF9-F1
#
_entry.id   AF-A0A316JDF9-F1
#
_cell.length_a   1.000
_cell.length_b   1.000
_cell.length_c   1.000
_cell.angle_alpha   90.00
_cell.angle_beta   90.00
_cell.angle_gamma   90.00
#
_symmetry.space_group_name_H-M   'P 1'
#
loop_
_entity.id
_entity.type
_entity.pdbx_description
1 polymer ?
#
loop_
_entity_poly.entity_id
_entity_poly.type
_entity_poly.pdbx_seq_one_letter_code
_entity_poly.pdbx_strand_id
1 'polypeptide(L)'
;MPFSRDYYFKRFNTTELEMLQAAYHSACMELGRCPVTSAHKDDMARAIIQIYECGILNPNRIAQIMVKAESVKPRPLMQEPFAATRAVPAKHA
;
A
#
# COMPACT_ATOMS: atom_id res chain seq x y z
N MET A 1 -14.56 10.39 3.49
CA MET A 1 -13.11 10.51 3.78
C MET A 1 -12.56 9.08 3.97
N PRO A 2 -11.40 8.72 3.41
CA PRO A 2 -10.89 7.34 3.40
C PRO A 2 -10.67 6.73 4.79
N PHE A 3 -10.34 7.56 5.79
CA PHE A 3 -10.16 7.11 7.17
C PHE A 3 -11.43 7.22 8.04
N SER A 4 -12.60 7.41 7.44
CA SER A 4 -13.88 7.56 8.19
C SER A 4 -14.54 6.24 8.58
N ARG A 5 -13.93 5.08 8.30
CA ARG A 5 -14.49 3.79 8.72
C ARG A 5 -14.26 3.56 10.21
N ASP A 6 -15.24 3.01 10.92
CA ASP A 6 -15.18 2.66 12.35
C ASP A 6 -13.94 1.86 12.75
N TYR A 7 -13.38 1.11 11.80
CA TYR A 7 -12.14 0.35 11.96
C TYR A 7 -10.95 1.21 12.41
N TYR A 8 -10.82 2.46 11.91
CA TYR A 8 -9.68 3.32 12.22
C TYR A 8 -9.86 4.10 13.52
N PHE A 9 -11.10 4.43 13.90
CA PHE A 9 -11.41 5.12 15.16
C PHE A 9 -11.06 4.31 16.42
N LYS A 10 -10.94 2.97 16.31
CA LYS A 10 -10.46 2.12 17.41
C LYS A 10 -8.94 2.08 17.54
N ARG A 11 -8.20 2.45 16.49
CA ARG A 11 -6.74 2.33 16.40
C ARG A 11 -6.03 3.68 16.52
N PHE A 12 -6.66 4.75 16.06
CA PHE A 12 -6.10 6.09 16.00
C PHE A 12 -7.07 7.10 16.62
N ASN A 13 -6.52 8.09 17.32
CA ASN A 13 -7.32 9.21 17.82
C ASN A 13 -7.65 10.20 16.70
N THR A 14 -8.56 11.16 16.98
CA THR A 14 -9.01 12.15 15.98
C THR A 14 -7.86 12.93 15.35
N THR A 15 -6.86 13.35 16.14
CA THR A 15 -5.70 14.11 15.65
C THR A 15 -4.83 13.27 14.71
N GLU A 16 -4.64 11.99 15.04
CA GLU A 16 -3.91 11.06 14.16
C GLU A 16 -4.66 10.82 12.86
N LEU A 17 -5.99 10.68 12.91
CA LEU A 17 -6.82 10.53 11.70
C LEU A 17 -6.77 11.76 10.80
N GLU A 18 -6.77 12.96 11.38
CA GLU A 18 -6.58 14.21 10.62
C GLU A 18 -5.21 14.28 9.95
N MET A 19 -4.14 13.85 10.65
CA MET A 19 -2.80 13.77 10.08
C MET A 19 -2.73 12.77 8.91
N LEU A 20 -3.30 11.57 9.08
CA LEU A 20 -3.33 10.54 8.04
C LEU A 20 -4.14 11.01 6.83
N GLN A 21 -5.26 11.72 7.06
CA GLN A 21 -6.04 12.34 6.01
C GLN A 21 -5.25 13.45 5.28
N ALA A 22 -4.50 14.27 6.01
CA ALA A 22 -3.64 15.30 5.41
C ALA A 22 -2.57 14.66 4.53
N ALA A 23 -1.93 13.57 4.99
CA ALA A 23 -0.93 12.84 4.21
C ALA A 23 -1.53 12.27 2.92
N TYR A 24 -2.76 11.76 2.99
CA TYR A 24 -3.50 11.27 1.84
C TYR A 24 -3.80 12.37 0.81
N HIS A 25 -4.23 13.55 1.27
CA HIS A 25 -4.45 14.69 0.40
C HIS A 25 -3.15 15.17 -0.24
N SER A 26 -2.06 15.30 0.54
CA SER A 26 -0.75 15.65 -0.01
C SER A 26 -0.31 14.65 -1.06
N ALA A 27 -0.50 13.35 -0.84
CA ALA A 27 -0.14 12.33 -1.83
C ALA A 27 -0.98 12.43 -3.11
N CYS A 28 -2.29 12.71 -3.00
CA CYS A 28 -3.13 12.99 -4.17
C CYS A 28 -2.61 14.19 -4.99
N MET A 29 -2.19 15.26 -4.30
CA MET A 29 -1.66 16.46 -4.95
C MET A 29 -0.35 16.16 -5.69
N GLU A 30 0.56 15.45 -5.03
CA GLU A 30 1.86 15.06 -5.60
C GLU A 30 1.71 14.10 -6.80
N LEU A 31 0.73 13.19 -6.77
CA LEU A 31 0.43 12.29 -7.88
C LEU A 31 -0.37 12.96 -9.02
N GLY A 32 -0.87 14.18 -8.80
CA GLY A 32 -1.78 14.87 -9.73
C GLY A 32 -3.12 14.15 -9.95
N ARG A 33 -3.42 13.12 -9.13
CA ARG A 33 -4.65 12.33 -9.20
C ARG A 33 -4.99 11.79 -7.82
N CYS A 34 -6.27 11.86 -7.45
CA CYS A 34 -6.78 11.07 -6.34
C CYS A 34 -7.34 9.73 -6.87
N PRO A 35 -7.08 8.61 -6.19
CA PRO A 35 -7.70 7.34 -6.56
C PRO A 35 -9.22 7.47 -6.40
N VAL A 36 -9.95 7.22 -7.49
CA VAL A 36 -11.40 7.44 -7.54
C VAL A 36 -12.16 6.22 -7.01
N THR A 37 -11.64 5.02 -7.29
CA THR A 37 -12.23 3.73 -6.91
C THR A 37 -11.92 3.36 -5.45
N SER A 38 -12.85 2.67 -4.78
CA SER A 38 -12.67 2.19 -3.40
C SER A 38 -11.40 1.37 -3.18
N ALA A 39 -11.05 0.44 -4.09
CA ALA A 39 -9.85 -0.41 -3.95
C ALA A 39 -8.55 0.40 -3.87
N HIS A 40 -8.28 1.24 -4.88
CA HIS A 40 -7.09 2.10 -4.87
C HIS A 40 -7.07 3.11 -3.71
N LYS A 41 -8.24 3.52 -3.19
CA LYS A 41 -8.33 4.36 -1.98
C LYS A 41 -7.88 3.59 -0.74
N ASP A 42 -8.32 2.34 -0.59
CA ASP A 42 -8.00 1.47 0.53
C ASP A 42 -6.50 1.07 0.51
N ASP A 43 -5.92 0.78 -0.66
CA ASP A 43 -4.49 0.50 -0.80
C ASP A 43 -3.62 1.71 -0.39
N MET A 44 -3.99 2.90 -0.86
CA MET A 44 -3.30 4.15 -0.52
C MET A 44 -3.39 4.45 0.98
N ALA A 45 -4.56 4.28 1.59
CA ALA A 45 -4.74 4.45 3.03
C ALA A 45 -3.88 3.46 3.83
N ARG A 46 -3.79 2.20 3.40
CA ARG A 46 -2.96 1.18 4.06
C ARG A 46 -1.47 1.51 3.97
N ALA A 47 -0.97 1.97 2.83
CA ALA A 47 0.42 2.38 2.67
C ALA A 47 0.78 3.58 3.57
N ILE A 48 -0.10 4.58 3.65
CA ILE A 48 0.07 5.74 4.53
C ILE A 48 0.16 5.32 6.01
N ILE A 49 -0.71 4.40 6.44
CA ILE A 49 -0.68 3.85 7.80
C ILE A 49 0.61 3.10 8.08
N GLN A 50 1.09 2.26 7.14
CA GLN A 50 2.36 1.55 7.33
C GLN A 50 3.53 2.50 7.51
N ILE A 51 3.59 3.58 6.73
CA ILE A 51 4.66 4.59 6.85
C ILE A 51 4.57 5.33 8.19
N TYR A 52 3.35 5.61 8.66
CA TYR A 52 3.10 6.19 9.98
C TYR A 52 3.56 5.27 11.12
N GLU A 53 3.25 3.97 11.03
CA GLU A 53 3.64 2.96 12.02
C GLU A 53 5.16 2.75 12.09
N CYS A 54 5.89 3.09 11.03
CA CYS A 54 7.36 3.15 11.04
C CYS A 54 7.93 4.38 11.78
N GLY A 55 7.08 5.25 12.34
CA GLY A 55 7.47 6.42 13.12
C GLY A 55 7.57 7.73 12.34
N ILE A 56 7.08 7.77 11.09
CA ILE A 56 7.08 9.00 10.29
C ILE A 56 5.77 9.74 10.52
N LEU A 57 5.83 10.83 11.30
CA LEU A 57 4.65 11.61 11.71
C LEU A 57 4.40 12.86 10.84
N ASN A 58 5.21 13.10 9.81
CA ASN A 58 5.07 14.27 8.95
C ASN A 58 4.22 13.92 7.71
N PRO A 59 3.04 14.55 7.52
CA PRO A 59 2.12 14.25 6.41
C PRO A 59 2.77 14.36 5.02
N ASN A 60 3.56 15.41 4.80
CA ASN A 60 4.23 15.65 3.53
C ASN A 60 5.33 14.62 3.27
N ARG A 61 6.02 14.17 4.34
CA ARG A 61 7.05 13.13 4.22
C ARG A 61 6.44 11.76 3.96
N ILE A 62 5.32 11.44 4.61
CA ILE A 62 4.54 10.23 4.31
C ILE A 62 4.10 10.24 2.84
N ALA A 63 3.52 11.34 2.37
CA ALA A 63 3.11 11.51 0.98
C ALA A 63 4.27 11.28 0.00
N GLN A 64 5.42 11.93 0.22
CA GLN A 64 6.59 11.74 -0.64
C GLN A 64 7.08 10.28 -0.68
N ILE A 65 7.11 9.60 0.47
CA ILE A 65 7.55 8.19 0.55
C ILE A 65 6.57 7.30 -0.20
N MET A 66 5.27 7.54 -0.05
CA MET A 66 4.23 6.83 -0.77
C MET A 66 4.34 7.06 -2.29
N VAL A 67 4.51 8.30 -2.76
CA VAL A 67 4.66 8.61 -4.20
C VAL A 67 5.91 7.94 -4.77
N LYS A 68 7.01 7.93 -4.00
CA LYS A 68 8.21 7.19 -4.35
C LYS A 68 7.95 5.68 -4.42
N ALA A 69 7.15 5.10 -3.52
CA ALA A 69 6.78 3.69 -3.57
C ALA A 69 5.92 3.35 -4.81
N GLU A 70 5.01 4.23 -5.24
CA GLU A 70 4.24 4.03 -6.49
C GLU A 70 5.14 4.15 -7.74
N SER A 71 6.15 5.04 -7.69
CA SER A 71 7.15 5.21 -8.75
C SER A 71 8.13 4.05 -8.81
N VAL A 72 8.48 3.47 -7.66
CA VAL A 72 9.32 2.28 -7.53
C VAL A 72 8.41 1.05 -7.55
N LYS A 73 7.69 0.81 -8.65
CA LYS A 73 7.07 -0.50 -8.85
C LYS A 73 8.18 -1.56 -8.76
N PRO A 74 8.14 -2.50 -7.80
CA PRO A 74 8.92 -3.70 -7.91
C PRO A 74 8.46 -4.40 -9.19
N ARG A 75 9.42 -4.73 -10.05
CA ARG A 75 9.27 -5.77 -11.06
C ARG A 75 8.46 -6.91 -10.41
N PRO A 76 7.35 -7.39 -11.00
CA PRO A 76 6.57 -8.43 -10.35
C PRO A 76 7.53 -9.58 -10.08
N LEU A 77 7.68 -9.96 -8.81
CA LEU A 77 8.20 -11.27 -8.46
C LEU A 77 7.13 -12.24 -8.96
N MET A 78 7.25 -12.56 -10.25
CA MET A 78 6.53 -13.60 -10.94
C MET A 78 6.63 -14.83 -10.03
N GLN A 79 5.48 -15.25 -9.55
CA GLN A 79 5.30 -16.54 -8.90
C GLN A 79 5.79 -17.57 -9.92
N GLU A 80 7.02 -18.04 -9.79
CA GLU A 80 7.45 -19.23 -10.51
C GLU A 80 6.61 -20.39 -9.96
N PRO A 81 5.74 -21.01 -10.77
CA PRO A 81 5.03 -22.20 -10.35
C PRO A 81 6.08 -23.28 -10.08
N PHE A 82 6.00 -23.87 -8.89
CA PHE A 82 6.78 -25.03 -8.49
C PHE A 82 6.42 -26.20 -9.43
N ALA A 83 7.07 -26.29 -10.58
CA ALA A 83 6.99 -27.44 -11.46
C ALA A 83 7.84 -28.56 -10.85
N ALA A 84 7.21 -29.33 -9.96
CA ALA A 84 7.72 -30.61 -9.50
C ALA A 84 7.80 -31.56 -10.69
N THR A 85 8.96 -31.62 -11.36
CA THR A 85 9.25 -32.65 -12.35
C THR A 85 9.34 -33.99 -11.65
N ARG A 86 8.22 -34.75 -11.64
CA ARG A 86 8.23 -36.20 -11.42
C ARG A 86 8.99 -36.83 -12.58
N ALA A 87 10.26 -37.14 -12.37
CA ALA A 87 10.98 -38.06 -13.22
C ALA A 87 10.65 -39.49 -12.79
N VAL A 88 9.79 -40.17 -13.56
CA VAL A 88 9.68 -41.63 -13.55
C VAL A 88 10.11 -42.12 -14.92
N PRO A 89 11.27 -42.78 -15.07
CA PRO A 89 11.52 -43.60 -16.24
C PRO A 89 11.11 -45.05 -15.97
N ALA A 90 10.02 -45.46 -16.62
CA ALA A 90 9.68 -46.86 -16.82
C ALA A 90 10.38 -47.37 -18.09
N LYS A 91 11.35 -48.28 -17.91
CA LYS A 91 11.61 -49.53 -18.66
C LYS A 91 11.01 -49.70 -20.09
N HIS A 92 11.89 -49.96 -21.07
CA HIS A 92 11.95 -51.16 -21.96
C HIS A 92 12.57 -50.83 -23.35
N ALA A 93 13.66 -51.53 -23.70
CA ALA A 93 13.95 -52.09 -25.02
C ALA A 93 15.11 -53.08 -24.87
#